data_AF-A0A9E2HZZ6-F1
#
_entry.id   AF-A0A9E2HZZ6-F1
#
_cell.length_a   1.000
_cell.length_b   1.000
_cell.length_c   1.000
_cell.angle_alpha   90.00
_cell.angle_beta   90.00
_cell.angle_gamma   90.00
#
_symmetry.space_group_name_H-M   'P 1'
#
loop_
_entity.id
_entity.type
_entity.pdbx_description
1 polymer ?
#
loop_
_entity_poly.entity_id
_entity_poly.type
_entity_poly.pdbx_seq_one_letter_code
_entity_poly.pdbx_strand_id
1 'polypeptide(L)'
;MNRLYQLKHELWLDILFASFAVNDKEIKERLYDFSMIAFRHMKWLGGSLLETGSDYNYDRAKQLYRGKSNFDIFRYLIDELKRAQAHYTTDILTARITADESYLVQYLSSLLENTQNDAKITAFDLHRTLPNKTLDTAQTDALTLFLFEESYKEYELILVYAYMQARTDRLLHFNVFQDLIDESHFHLKSFGNMMAKMGVLALPRELHEMTYKVTDIEKFVLNGIHEEENAKEQCRSLAEAVNDTELSQFFDFINYQENYHIELMKKLL
;
A
#
# COMPACT_ATOMS: atom_id res chain seq x y z
N MET A 1 6.44 13.34 18.79
CA MET A 1 6.00 12.77 17.49
C MET A 1 7.18 12.72 16.55
N ASN A 2 7.51 11.55 16.01
CA ASN A 2 8.78 11.36 15.31
C ASN A 2 8.70 11.76 13.82
N ARG A 3 9.34 12.87 13.47
CA ARG A 3 9.35 13.40 12.09
C ARG A 3 9.96 12.44 11.08
N LEU A 4 10.97 11.67 11.48
CA LEU A 4 11.61 10.70 10.61
C LEU A 4 10.65 9.57 10.23
N TYR A 5 9.86 9.06 11.17
CA TYR A 5 8.86 8.04 10.89
C TYR A 5 7.80 8.50 9.88
N GLN A 6 7.32 9.73 10.02
CA GLN A 6 6.37 10.34 9.06
C GLN A 6 6.95 10.46 7.66
N LEU A 7 8.21 10.91 7.54
CA LEU A 7 8.90 10.99 6.25
C LEU A 7 9.07 9.61 5.63
N LYS A 8 9.37 8.58 6.44
CA LYS A 8 9.48 7.20 5.97
C LYS A 8 8.13 6.62 5.54
N HIS A 9 7.05 6.98 6.21
CA HIS A 9 5.68 6.66 5.81
C HIS A 9 5.32 7.27 4.45
N GLU A 10 5.56 8.57 4.27
CA GLU A 10 5.37 9.25 2.99
C GLU A 10 6.23 8.62 1.89
N LEU A 11 7.49 8.31 2.17
CA LEU A 11 8.40 7.71 1.20
C LEU A 11 7.97 6.30 0.77
N TRP A 12 7.48 5.47 1.69
CA TRP A 12 6.92 4.17 1.34
C TRP A 12 5.73 4.32 0.38
N LEU A 13 4.81 5.25 0.68
CA LEU A 13 3.67 5.54 -0.17
C LEU A 13 4.10 6.04 -1.56
N ASP A 14 5.07 6.95 -1.62
CA ASP A 14 5.58 7.48 -2.88
C ASP A 14 6.17 6.37 -3.76
N ILE A 15 6.98 5.47 -3.20
CA ILE A 15 7.55 4.34 -3.94
C ILE A 15 6.47 3.33 -4.35
N LEU A 16 5.55 2.99 -3.44
CA LEU A 16 4.46 2.06 -3.69
C LEU A 16 3.56 2.55 -4.83
N PHE A 17 3.11 3.80 -4.78
CA PHE A 17 2.23 4.36 -5.80
C PHE A 17 2.93 4.64 -7.12
N ALA A 18 4.23 4.95 -7.10
CA ALA A 18 5.04 4.96 -8.31
C ALA A 18 5.08 3.57 -8.98
N SER A 19 5.18 2.49 -8.19
CA SER A 19 5.11 1.13 -8.72
C SER A 19 3.75 0.85 -9.39
N PHE A 20 2.65 1.42 -8.90
CA PHE A 20 1.35 1.26 -9.55
C PHE A 20 1.25 2.07 -10.84
N ALA A 21 1.75 3.31 -10.82
CA ALA A 21 1.58 4.29 -11.89
C ALA A 21 2.45 4.04 -13.14
N VAL A 22 3.65 3.47 -12.97
CA VAL A 22 4.56 3.16 -14.08
C VAL A 22 4.02 1.97 -14.89
N ASN A 23 3.98 2.13 -16.22
CA ASN A 23 3.42 1.11 -17.12
C ASN A 23 4.42 0.01 -17.49
N ASP A 24 5.72 0.32 -17.52
CA ASP A 24 6.75 -0.67 -17.81
C ASP A 24 6.79 -1.74 -16.70
N LYS A 25 6.62 -3.00 -17.09
CA LYS A 25 6.46 -4.12 -16.15
C LYS A 25 7.69 -4.33 -15.28
N GLU A 26 8.89 -4.29 -15.85
CA GLU A 26 10.13 -4.56 -15.13
C GLU A 26 10.41 -3.44 -14.13
N ILE A 27 10.28 -2.19 -14.56
CA ILE A 27 10.48 -1.03 -13.69
C ILE A 27 9.48 -1.05 -12.53
N LYS A 28 8.22 -1.32 -12.84
CA LYS A 28 7.14 -1.42 -11.87
C LYS A 28 7.38 -2.52 -10.83
N GLU A 29 7.71 -3.73 -11.25
CA GLU A 29 7.98 -4.84 -10.34
C GLU A 29 9.15 -4.51 -9.41
N ARG A 30 10.20 -3.89 -9.96
CA ARG A 30 11.35 -3.44 -9.19
C ARG A 30 10.98 -2.37 -8.16
N LEU A 31 10.19 -1.37 -8.54
CA LEU A 31 9.68 -0.35 -7.61
C LEU A 31 8.82 -0.96 -6.51
N TYR A 32 8.00 -1.96 -6.84
CA TYR A 32 7.20 -2.67 -5.85
C TYR A 32 8.08 -3.39 -4.83
N ASP A 33 9.13 -4.08 -5.27
CA ASP A 33 10.08 -4.72 -4.35
C ASP A 33 10.74 -3.71 -3.41
N PHE A 34 11.12 -2.54 -3.93
CA PHE A 34 11.65 -1.46 -3.11
C PHE A 34 10.61 -0.86 -2.16
N SER A 35 9.33 -0.83 -2.53
CA SER A 35 8.26 -0.43 -1.61
C SER A 35 8.14 -1.38 -0.43
N MET A 36 8.31 -2.69 -0.64
CA MET A 36 8.30 -3.69 0.43
C MET A 36 9.52 -3.54 1.35
N ILE A 37 10.68 -3.18 0.80
CA ILE A 37 11.87 -2.84 1.58
C ILE A 37 11.61 -1.58 2.41
N ALA A 38 11.04 -0.52 1.81
CA ALA A 38 10.73 0.72 2.51
C ALA A 38 9.73 0.52 3.67
N PHE A 39 8.72 -0.33 3.47
CA PHE A 39 7.79 -0.70 4.53
C PHE A 39 8.49 -1.45 5.67
N ARG A 40 9.39 -2.38 5.34
CA ARG A 40 10.21 -3.08 6.35
C ARG A 40 11.09 -2.11 7.14
N HIS A 41 11.66 -1.10 6.48
CA HIS A 41 12.41 -0.04 7.17
C HIS A 41 11.53 0.72 8.16
N MET A 42 10.28 1.03 7.79
CA MET A 42 9.33 1.65 8.73
C MET A 42 9.11 0.76 9.95
N LYS A 43 8.89 -0.55 9.78
CA LYS A 43 8.73 -1.48 10.90
C LYS A 43 9.93 -1.48 11.84
N TRP A 44 11.14 -1.53 11.30
CA TRP A 44 12.37 -1.48 12.10
C TRP A 44 12.52 -0.16 12.85
N LEU A 45 12.25 0.96 12.17
CA LEU A 45 12.28 2.28 12.79
C LEU A 45 11.24 2.39 13.91
N GLY A 46 10.02 1.90 13.68
CA GLY A 46 8.96 1.86 14.68
C GLY A 46 9.37 1.08 15.94
N GLY A 47 9.96 -0.11 15.76
CA GLY A 47 10.51 -0.90 16.86
C GLY A 47 11.59 -0.16 17.64
N SER A 48 12.59 0.41 16.93
CA SER A 48 13.67 1.18 17.57
C SER A 48 13.16 2.40 18.36
N LEU A 49 12.14 3.09 17.85
CA LEU A 49 11.51 4.20 18.58
C LEU A 49 10.86 3.73 19.88
N LEU A 50 10.11 2.62 19.84
CA LEU A 50 9.46 2.07 21.02
C LEU A 50 10.47 1.57 22.07
N GLU A 51 11.58 0.95 21.64
CA GLU A 51 12.66 0.50 22.53
C GLU A 51 13.30 1.67 23.32
N THR A 52 13.32 2.86 22.73
CA THR A 52 13.83 4.08 23.40
C THR A 52 12.78 4.84 24.20
N GLY A 53 11.56 4.30 24.33
CA GLY A 53 10.43 4.94 25.01
C GLY A 53 9.78 6.08 24.21
N SER A 54 10.13 6.24 22.93
CA SER A 54 9.48 7.17 22.02
C SER A 54 8.25 6.54 21.36
N ASP A 55 7.37 7.37 20.79
CA ASP A 55 6.21 6.93 20.02
C ASP A 55 6.21 7.53 18.60
N TYR A 56 5.40 6.96 17.71
CA TYR A 56 5.28 7.36 16.31
C TYR A 56 3.82 7.38 15.84
N ASN A 57 3.57 8.07 14.74
CA ASN A 57 2.28 8.08 14.07
C ASN A 57 2.40 8.15 12.55
N TYR A 58 1.26 8.00 11.88
CA TYR A 58 1.16 7.94 10.42
C TYR A 58 0.80 9.27 9.77
N ASP A 59 0.75 10.36 10.53
CA ASP A 59 0.50 11.70 10.01
C ASP A 59 1.43 12.01 8.85
N ARG A 60 0.84 12.58 7.81
CA ARG A 60 1.53 12.98 6.59
C ARG A 60 1.08 14.38 6.20
N ALA A 61 1.96 15.11 5.55
CA ALA A 61 1.68 16.46 5.06
C ALA A 61 1.45 16.49 3.55
N LYS A 62 1.86 15.44 2.84
CA LYS A 62 1.88 15.41 1.38
C LYS A 62 0.69 14.68 0.78
N GLN A 63 0.30 15.16 -0.39
CA GLN A 63 -0.59 14.49 -1.31
C GLN A 63 0.23 13.66 -2.31
N LEU A 64 -0.44 12.71 -2.99
CA LEU A 64 0.20 11.89 -4.00
C LEU A 64 0.82 12.73 -5.12
N TYR A 65 2.07 12.46 -5.44
CA TYR A 65 2.71 13.04 -6.62
C TYR A 65 2.19 12.40 -7.91
N ARG A 66 1.56 13.21 -8.77
CA ARG A 66 0.97 12.80 -10.05
C ARG A 66 1.84 13.25 -11.22
N GLY A 67 3.06 12.72 -11.30
CA GLY A 67 4.01 13.05 -12.37
C GLY A 67 3.40 12.84 -13.77
N LYS A 68 3.86 13.61 -14.78
CA LYS A 68 3.33 13.51 -16.15
C LYS A 68 3.99 12.40 -16.95
N SER A 69 5.22 12.06 -16.59
CA SER A 69 5.98 10.98 -17.20
C SER A 69 6.75 10.16 -16.16
N ASN A 70 7.27 9.02 -16.57
CA ASN A 70 8.15 8.19 -15.75
C ASN A 70 9.35 9.00 -15.22
N PHE A 71 9.97 9.85 -16.03
CA PHE A 71 11.12 10.64 -15.58
C PHE A 71 10.74 11.67 -14.51
N ASP A 72 9.55 12.26 -14.58
CA ASP A 72 9.06 13.14 -13.50
C ASP A 72 8.95 12.38 -12.18
N ILE A 73 8.38 11.16 -12.20
CA ILE A 73 8.27 10.30 -11.03
C ILE A 73 9.65 9.92 -10.49
N PHE A 74 10.58 9.48 -11.35
CA PHE A 74 11.90 9.03 -10.88
C PHE A 74 12.70 10.16 -10.24
N ARG A 75 12.68 11.37 -10.81
CA ARG A 75 13.33 12.54 -10.22
C ARG A 75 12.71 12.89 -8.87
N TYR A 76 11.38 12.91 -8.80
CA TYR A 76 10.66 13.13 -7.55
C TYR A 76 11.08 12.13 -6.46
N LEU A 77 11.09 10.83 -6.77
CA LEU A 77 11.52 9.79 -5.83
C LEU A 77 12.97 9.96 -5.37
N ILE A 78 13.89 10.29 -6.28
CA ILE A 78 15.29 10.57 -5.93
C ILE A 78 15.38 11.73 -4.93
N ASP A 79 14.62 12.80 -5.14
CA ASP A 79 14.62 13.97 -4.27
C ASP A 79 13.99 13.66 -2.90
N GLU A 80 12.92 12.87 -2.85
CA GLU A 80 12.31 12.43 -1.58
C GLU A 80 13.24 11.49 -0.79
N LEU A 81 13.94 10.56 -1.46
CA LEU A 81 14.95 9.70 -0.84
C LEU A 81 16.07 10.53 -0.21
N LYS A 82 16.64 11.47 -0.96
CA LYS A 82 17.70 12.37 -0.45
C LYS A 82 17.20 13.23 0.71
N ARG A 83 15.95 13.70 0.65
CA ARG A 83 15.33 14.48 1.73
C ARG A 83 15.19 13.65 3.00
N ALA A 84 14.70 12.41 2.89
CA ALA A 84 14.60 11.51 4.03
C ALA A 84 16.00 11.23 4.64
N GLN A 85 17.00 10.97 3.80
CA GLN A 85 18.38 10.74 4.21
C GLN A 85 19.01 11.89 5.00
N ALA A 86 18.61 13.13 4.74
CA ALA A 86 19.07 14.29 5.51
C ALA A 86 18.62 14.26 6.99
N HIS A 87 17.65 13.44 7.35
CA HIS A 87 17.18 13.24 8.72
C HIS A 87 17.77 12.00 9.40
N TYR A 88 18.61 11.23 8.69
CA TYR A 88 19.17 10.00 9.23
C TYR A 88 20.36 10.29 10.15
N THR A 89 20.47 9.48 11.19
CA THR A 89 21.57 9.45 12.14
C THR A 89 22.70 8.54 11.63
N THR A 90 23.74 8.36 12.43
CA THR A 90 24.89 7.49 12.10
C THR A 90 24.82 6.13 12.80
N ASP A 91 23.65 5.70 13.25
CA ASP A 91 23.46 4.40 13.89
C ASP A 91 23.38 3.28 12.83
N ILE A 92 23.42 2.02 13.31
CA ILE A 92 23.47 0.84 12.44
C ILE A 92 22.19 0.72 11.59
N LEU A 93 21.03 1.06 12.16
CA LEU A 93 19.75 0.93 11.46
C LEU A 93 19.66 1.97 10.34
N THR A 94 19.95 3.23 10.63
CA THR A 94 19.93 4.30 9.63
C THR A 94 21.03 4.14 8.58
N ALA A 95 22.20 3.61 8.94
CA ALA A 95 23.23 3.22 7.98
C ALA A 95 22.73 2.11 7.02
N ARG A 96 22.03 1.10 7.55
CA ARG A 96 21.43 0.03 6.73
C ARG A 96 20.37 0.58 5.78
N ILE A 97 19.46 1.42 6.27
CA ILE A 97 18.43 2.08 5.45
C ILE A 97 19.06 2.91 4.34
N THR A 98 20.10 3.70 4.66
CA THR A 98 20.82 4.53 3.70
C THR A 98 21.42 3.69 2.57
N ALA A 99 22.00 2.54 2.87
CA ALA A 99 22.60 1.67 1.86
C ALA A 99 21.55 1.13 0.87
N ASP A 100 20.43 0.61 1.38
CA ASP A 100 19.33 0.09 0.56
C ASP A 100 18.74 1.21 -0.34
N GLU A 101 18.56 2.41 0.21
CA GLU A 101 18.03 3.56 -0.53
C GLU A 101 19.02 4.16 -1.52
N SER A 102 20.31 4.15 -1.22
CA SER A 102 21.35 4.60 -2.16
C SER A 102 21.36 3.73 -3.41
N TYR A 103 21.11 2.42 -3.25
CA TYR A 103 20.93 1.52 -4.39
C TYR A 103 19.67 1.85 -5.20
N LEU A 104 18.55 2.18 -4.55
CA LEU A 104 17.36 2.67 -5.25
C LEU A 104 17.64 3.96 -6.02
N VAL A 105 18.33 4.93 -5.42
CA VAL A 105 18.73 6.18 -6.10
C VAL A 105 19.59 5.88 -7.33
N GLN A 106 20.55 4.97 -7.21
CA GLN A 106 21.39 4.55 -8.34
C GLN A 106 20.56 3.92 -9.45
N TYR A 107 19.64 3.02 -9.10
CA TYR A 107 18.73 2.39 -10.05
C TYR A 107 17.83 3.41 -10.77
N LEU A 108 17.18 4.31 -10.02
CA LEU A 108 16.36 5.37 -10.62
C LEU A 108 17.18 6.29 -11.52
N SER A 109 18.42 6.59 -11.13
CA SER A 109 19.32 7.43 -11.93
C SER A 109 19.71 6.76 -13.24
N SER A 110 19.97 5.44 -13.25
CA SER A 110 20.27 4.74 -14.50
C SER A 110 19.06 4.65 -15.43
N LEU A 111 17.83 4.57 -14.89
CA LEU A 111 16.62 4.63 -15.72
C LEU A 111 16.49 5.97 -16.45
N LEU A 112 16.95 7.08 -15.84
CA LEU A 112 16.93 8.42 -16.44
C LEU A 112 17.91 8.59 -17.61
N GLU A 113 18.90 7.70 -17.76
CA GLU A 113 19.91 7.76 -18.83
C GLU A 113 19.36 7.26 -20.18
N ASN A 114 18.32 6.42 -20.15
CA ASN A 114 17.70 5.88 -21.36
C ASN A 114 16.33 6.53 -21.61
N THR A 115 16.23 7.35 -22.65
CA THR A 115 15.00 8.07 -23.00
C THR A 115 13.81 7.16 -23.33
N GLN A 116 14.04 5.88 -23.65
CA GLN A 116 12.94 4.91 -23.84
C GLN A 116 12.17 4.62 -22.56
N ASN A 117 12.77 4.89 -21.40
CA ASN A 117 12.11 4.74 -20.11
C ASN A 117 11.16 5.91 -19.79
N ASP A 118 11.16 6.99 -20.58
CA ASP A 118 10.32 8.17 -20.34
C ASP A 118 8.92 8.02 -20.96
N ALA A 119 8.12 7.10 -20.42
CA ALA A 119 6.74 6.91 -20.85
C ALA A 119 5.79 7.92 -20.18
N LYS A 120 4.69 8.26 -20.87
CA LYS A 120 3.60 9.06 -20.30
C LYS A 120 2.89 8.27 -19.19
N ILE A 121 2.57 8.96 -18.10
CA ILE A 121 1.72 8.43 -17.03
C ILE A 121 0.24 8.63 -17.37
N THR A 122 -0.52 7.55 -17.33
CA THR A 122 -1.99 7.54 -17.55
C THR A 122 -2.77 7.18 -16.29
N ALA A 123 -2.09 6.85 -15.19
CA ALA A 123 -2.71 6.37 -13.95
C ALA A 123 -3.65 7.38 -13.27
N PHE A 124 -3.67 8.64 -13.72
CA PHE A 124 -4.36 9.76 -13.09
C PHE A 124 -5.27 10.56 -14.03
N ASP A 125 -5.45 10.13 -15.28
CA ASP A 125 -6.14 10.92 -16.32
C ASP A 125 -7.66 10.66 -16.40
N LEU A 126 -8.21 9.82 -15.51
CA LEU A 126 -9.63 9.54 -15.34
C LEU A 126 -10.32 8.98 -16.60
N HIS A 127 -9.60 8.25 -17.44
CA HIS A 127 -10.20 7.67 -18.64
C HIS A 127 -11.19 6.52 -18.34
N ARG A 128 -11.14 5.92 -17.14
CA ARG A 128 -12.13 4.96 -16.59
C ARG A 128 -12.43 3.76 -17.48
N THR A 129 -11.45 3.29 -18.25
CA THR A 129 -11.58 2.03 -19.02
C THR A 129 -10.54 1.05 -18.56
N LEU A 130 -10.92 -0.21 -18.38
CA LEU A 130 -9.96 -1.27 -18.09
C LEU A 130 -9.48 -1.89 -19.42
N PRO A 131 -8.17 -1.93 -19.72
CA PRO A 131 -7.67 -2.44 -20.99
C PRO A 131 -8.13 -3.87 -21.28
N ASN A 132 -8.57 -4.12 -22.51
CA ASN A 132 -9.10 -5.42 -22.99
C ASN A 132 -10.38 -5.88 -22.30
N LYS A 133 -11.14 -4.96 -21.67
CA LYS A 133 -12.42 -5.25 -21.01
C LYS A 133 -13.50 -4.34 -21.57
N THR A 134 -14.70 -4.89 -21.74
CA THR A 134 -15.88 -4.11 -22.15
C THR A 134 -16.85 -4.10 -20.99
N LEU A 135 -16.81 -3.03 -20.20
CA LEU A 135 -17.71 -2.80 -19.09
C LEU A 135 -18.72 -1.71 -19.49
N ASP A 136 -19.99 -1.91 -19.16
CA ASP A 136 -20.97 -0.83 -19.26
C ASP A 136 -20.74 0.23 -18.16
N THR A 137 -21.50 1.32 -18.20
CA THR A 137 -21.38 2.41 -17.23
C THR A 137 -21.64 1.94 -15.79
N ALA A 138 -22.64 1.09 -15.57
CA ALA A 138 -22.99 0.62 -14.23
C ALA A 138 -21.90 -0.29 -13.67
N GLN A 139 -21.36 -1.20 -14.49
CA GLN A 139 -20.22 -2.05 -14.14
C GLN A 139 -18.96 -1.22 -13.87
N THR A 140 -18.69 -0.21 -14.68
CA THR A 140 -17.53 0.69 -14.52
C THR A 140 -17.65 1.50 -13.23
N ASP A 141 -18.84 2.03 -12.93
CA ASP A 141 -19.11 2.78 -11.69
C ASP A 141 -18.96 1.89 -10.46
N ALA A 142 -19.57 0.69 -10.47
CA ALA A 142 -19.46 -0.29 -9.39
C ALA A 142 -18.00 -0.72 -9.14
N LEU A 143 -17.26 -1.03 -10.21
CA LEU A 143 -15.84 -1.38 -10.12
C LEU A 143 -15.01 -0.21 -9.56
N THR A 144 -15.26 1.00 -10.04
CA THR A 144 -14.53 2.19 -9.57
C THR A 144 -14.75 2.40 -8.08
N LEU A 145 -16.00 2.32 -7.61
CA LEU A 145 -16.35 2.51 -6.20
C LEU A 145 -15.66 1.45 -5.32
N PHE A 146 -15.77 0.18 -5.70
CA PHE A 146 -15.13 -0.93 -5.00
C PHE A 146 -13.61 -0.73 -4.88
N LEU A 147 -12.94 -0.37 -5.97
CA LEU A 147 -11.49 -0.15 -5.94
C LEU A 147 -11.08 0.99 -4.99
N PHE A 148 -11.89 2.05 -4.86
CA PHE A 148 -11.62 3.11 -3.89
C PHE A 148 -11.85 2.67 -2.44
N GLU A 149 -12.93 1.92 -2.19
CA GLU A 149 -13.27 1.41 -0.85
C GLU A 149 -12.23 0.41 -0.39
N GLU A 150 -11.95 -0.62 -1.19
CA GLU A 150 -11.02 -1.68 -0.82
C GLU A 150 -9.56 -1.22 -0.80
N SER A 151 -9.11 -0.38 -1.74
CA SER A 151 -7.73 0.15 -1.63
C SER A 151 -7.51 1.01 -0.39
N TYR A 152 -8.55 1.69 0.09
CA TYR A 152 -8.51 2.40 1.36
C TYR A 152 -8.48 1.43 2.55
N LYS A 153 -9.37 0.44 2.55
CA LYS A 153 -9.43 -0.63 3.57
C LYS A 153 -8.06 -1.30 3.73
N GLU A 154 -7.47 -1.77 2.63
CA GLU A 154 -6.21 -2.52 2.70
C GLU A 154 -5.03 -1.67 3.17
N TYR A 155 -4.96 -0.41 2.75
CA TYR A 155 -3.96 0.51 3.27
C TYR A 155 -4.13 0.76 4.78
N GLU A 156 -5.38 0.93 5.23
CA GLU A 156 -5.70 1.09 6.65
C GLU A 156 -5.27 -0.14 7.45
N LEU A 157 -5.66 -1.33 7.01
CA LEU A 157 -5.33 -2.61 7.67
C LEU A 157 -3.82 -2.83 7.77
N ILE A 158 -3.04 -2.57 6.71
CA ILE A 158 -1.57 -2.65 6.75
C ILE A 158 -1.01 -1.81 7.91
N LEU A 159 -1.47 -0.57 8.07
CA LEU A 159 -0.96 0.34 9.08
C LEU A 159 -1.45 0.02 10.49
N VAL A 160 -2.71 -0.38 10.64
CA VAL A 160 -3.31 -0.79 11.92
C VAL A 160 -2.60 -2.04 12.44
N TYR A 161 -2.50 -3.09 11.62
CA TYR A 161 -1.83 -4.32 12.02
C TYR A 161 -0.34 -4.11 12.25
N ALA A 162 0.36 -3.29 11.45
CA ALA A 162 1.76 -2.96 11.72
C ALA A 162 1.94 -2.20 13.04
N TYR A 163 1.00 -1.31 13.38
CA TYR A 163 1.02 -0.58 14.66
C TYR A 163 0.84 -1.53 15.85
N MET A 164 -0.11 -2.46 15.76
CA MET A 164 -0.38 -3.47 16.79
C MET A 164 0.75 -4.49 16.90
N GLN A 165 1.30 -4.94 15.77
CA GLN A 165 2.42 -5.87 15.71
C GLN A 165 3.66 -5.33 16.43
N ALA A 166 3.98 -4.05 16.26
CA ALA A 166 5.11 -3.42 16.94
C ALA A 166 4.94 -3.32 18.47
N ARG A 167 3.73 -3.54 19.00
CA ARG A 167 3.36 -3.33 20.41
C ARG A 167 2.85 -4.59 21.10
N THR A 168 2.97 -5.76 20.47
CA THR A 168 2.57 -7.03 21.08
C THR A 168 3.80 -7.88 21.42
N ASP A 169 3.77 -8.51 22.59
CA ASP A 169 4.71 -9.53 23.04
C ASP A 169 4.17 -10.95 22.79
N ARG A 170 2.90 -11.08 22.41
CA ARG A 170 2.26 -12.37 22.12
C ARG A 170 2.65 -12.84 20.72
N LEU A 171 3.45 -13.90 20.66
CA LEU A 171 3.90 -14.50 19.39
C LEU A 171 2.73 -14.84 18.44
N LEU A 172 1.61 -15.34 18.96
CA LEU A 172 0.42 -15.62 18.16
C LEU A 172 -0.10 -14.36 17.47
N HIS A 173 -0.23 -13.25 18.22
CA HIS A 173 -0.72 -11.99 17.68
C HIS A 173 0.26 -11.44 16.65
N PHE A 174 1.55 -11.46 16.96
CA PHE A 174 2.60 -11.03 16.04
C PHE A 174 2.50 -11.74 14.68
N ASN A 175 2.36 -13.07 14.70
CA ASN A 175 2.26 -13.89 13.49
C ASN A 175 0.96 -13.62 12.73
N VAL A 176 -0.18 -13.58 13.41
CA VAL A 176 -1.47 -13.27 12.77
C VAL A 176 -1.46 -11.88 12.12
N PHE A 177 -0.93 -10.87 12.81
CA PHE A 177 -0.79 -9.53 12.21
C PHE A 177 0.17 -9.54 11.02
N GLN A 178 1.23 -10.36 11.04
CA GLN A 178 2.12 -10.47 9.89
C GLN A 178 1.39 -11.04 8.68
N ASP A 179 0.66 -12.13 8.87
CA ASP A 179 -0.10 -12.78 7.80
C ASP A 179 -1.13 -11.81 7.19
N LEU A 180 -1.88 -11.08 8.05
CA LEU A 180 -2.86 -10.09 7.60
C LEU A 180 -2.21 -8.91 6.85
N ILE A 181 -1.06 -8.42 7.31
CA ILE A 181 -0.29 -7.37 6.59
C ILE A 181 0.13 -7.84 5.21
N ASP A 182 0.62 -9.08 5.09
CA ASP A 182 1.12 -9.61 3.83
C ASP A 182 -0.02 -9.81 2.82
N GLU A 183 -1.17 -10.29 3.27
CA GLU A 183 -2.37 -10.40 2.44
C GLU A 183 -2.90 -9.01 2.01
N SER A 184 -2.99 -8.05 2.92
CA SER A 184 -3.43 -6.69 2.58
C SER A 184 -2.51 -6.00 1.59
N HIS A 185 -1.19 -6.25 1.66
CA HIS A 185 -0.26 -5.78 0.63
C HIS A 185 -0.57 -6.37 -0.75
N PHE A 186 -0.90 -7.65 -0.81
CA PHE A 186 -1.27 -8.32 -2.06
C PHE A 186 -2.58 -7.74 -2.64
N HIS A 187 -3.61 -7.54 -1.82
CA HIS A 187 -4.86 -6.91 -2.23
C HIS A 187 -4.64 -5.47 -2.71
N LEU A 188 -3.94 -4.64 -1.91
CA LEU A 188 -3.62 -3.26 -2.26
C LEU A 188 -2.84 -3.17 -3.58
N LYS A 189 -1.88 -4.08 -3.81
CA LYS A 189 -1.16 -4.18 -5.09
C LYS A 189 -2.12 -4.47 -6.24
N SER A 190 -3.02 -5.42 -6.07
CA SER A 190 -3.97 -5.84 -7.10
C SER A 190 -4.93 -4.71 -7.46
N PHE A 191 -5.53 -4.07 -6.45
CA PHE A 191 -6.46 -2.95 -6.64
C PHE A 191 -5.75 -1.70 -7.18
N GLY A 192 -4.60 -1.32 -6.61
CA GLY A 192 -3.81 -0.18 -7.09
C GLY A 192 -3.39 -0.33 -8.55
N ASN A 193 -3.02 -1.55 -8.97
CA ASN A 193 -2.72 -1.83 -10.37
C ASN A 193 -3.94 -1.68 -11.30
N MET A 194 -5.12 -2.09 -10.83
CA MET A 194 -6.36 -1.94 -11.59
C MET A 194 -6.78 -0.48 -11.68
N MET A 195 -6.69 0.27 -10.58
CA MET A 195 -6.94 1.72 -10.55
C MET A 195 -6.02 2.48 -11.49
N ALA A 196 -4.72 2.14 -11.50
CA ALA A 196 -3.75 2.75 -12.41
C ALA A 196 -4.08 2.46 -13.89
N LYS A 197 -4.48 1.21 -14.20
CA LYS A 197 -4.92 0.86 -15.55
C LYS A 197 -6.16 1.63 -16.01
N MET A 198 -7.04 2.00 -15.07
CA MET A 198 -8.27 2.77 -15.34
C MET A 198 -8.06 4.29 -15.26
N GLY A 199 -6.86 4.76 -14.92
CA GLY A 199 -6.57 6.18 -14.76
C GLY A 199 -7.17 6.82 -13.52
N VAL A 200 -7.60 6.03 -12.53
CA VAL A 200 -8.27 6.48 -11.30
C VAL A 200 -7.43 6.28 -10.05
N LEU A 201 -6.13 6.02 -10.18
CA LEU A 201 -5.23 5.83 -9.04
C LEU A 201 -5.28 7.05 -8.13
N ALA A 202 -5.53 6.82 -6.85
CA ALA A 202 -5.50 7.87 -5.84
C ALA A 202 -4.94 7.33 -4.54
N LEU A 203 -4.33 8.22 -3.77
CA LEU A 203 -3.84 7.88 -2.45
C LEU A 203 -5.03 7.71 -1.48
N PRO A 204 -5.04 6.65 -0.67
CA PRO A 204 -5.98 6.46 0.44
C PRO A 204 -6.03 7.69 1.34
N ARG A 205 -7.12 7.91 2.08
CA ARG A 205 -7.25 9.06 2.99
C ARG A 205 -6.22 8.97 4.14
N GLU A 206 -6.02 10.10 4.82
CA GLU A 206 -5.17 10.13 6.02
C GLU A 206 -5.79 9.28 7.13
N LEU A 207 -4.94 8.55 7.86
CA LEU A 207 -5.37 7.64 8.90
C LEU A 207 -5.33 8.36 10.25
N HIS A 208 -6.48 8.49 10.91
CA HIS A 208 -6.59 9.16 12.20
C HIS A 208 -6.07 8.26 13.34
N GLU A 209 -5.52 8.88 14.39
CA GLU A 209 -4.95 8.16 15.55
C GLU A 209 -5.91 7.15 16.19
N MET A 210 -7.16 7.53 16.33
CA MET A 210 -8.21 6.66 16.90
C MET A 210 -8.47 5.39 16.07
N THR A 211 -8.09 5.37 14.80
CA THR A 211 -8.27 4.21 13.93
C THR A 211 -7.23 3.12 14.20
N TYR A 212 -5.96 3.49 14.35
CA TYR A 212 -4.88 2.51 14.53
C TYR A 212 -4.45 2.29 15.99
N LYS A 213 -4.81 3.18 16.91
CA LYS A 213 -4.61 2.96 18.36
C LYS A 213 -5.75 2.14 18.93
N VAL A 214 -5.73 0.84 18.68
CA VAL A 214 -6.72 -0.12 19.16
C VAL A 214 -6.59 -0.31 20.68
N THR A 215 -7.61 0.10 21.44
CA THR A 215 -7.67 -0.07 22.91
C THR A 215 -8.43 -1.32 23.34
N ASP A 216 -9.26 -1.86 22.45
CA ASP A 216 -10.10 -3.03 22.68
C ASP A 216 -9.94 -3.96 21.46
N ILE A 217 -9.06 -4.94 21.59
CA ILE A 217 -8.73 -5.87 20.50
C ILE A 217 -9.91 -6.79 20.17
N GLU A 218 -10.70 -7.21 21.16
CA GLU A 218 -11.85 -8.09 20.95
C GLU A 218 -12.89 -7.36 20.10
N LYS A 219 -13.25 -6.13 20.49
CA LYS A 219 -14.17 -5.31 19.70
C LYS A 219 -13.65 -5.01 18.31
N PHE A 220 -12.36 -4.70 18.18
CA PHE A 220 -11.73 -4.44 16.89
C PHE A 220 -11.80 -5.67 15.97
N VAL A 221 -11.48 -6.86 16.50
CA VAL A 221 -11.51 -8.12 15.76
C VAL A 221 -12.93 -8.50 15.35
N LEU A 222 -13.91 -8.37 16.24
CA LEU A 222 -15.31 -8.66 15.93
C LEU A 222 -15.86 -7.72 14.85
N ASN A 223 -15.51 -6.42 14.92
CA ASN A 223 -15.88 -5.46 13.89
C ASN A 223 -15.22 -5.78 12.54
N GLY A 224 -13.92 -6.09 12.54
CA GLY A 224 -13.21 -6.42 11.30
C GLY A 224 -13.72 -7.70 10.66
N ILE A 225 -14.11 -8.73 11.44
CA ILE A 225 -14.75 -9.94 10.88
C ILE A 225 -16.05 -9.57 10.16
N HIS A 226 -16.85 -8.67 10.74
CA HIS A 226 -18.08 -8.20 10.10
C HIS A 226 -17.79 -7.38 8.83
N GLU A 227 -16.71 -6.61 8.82
CA GLU A 227 -16.25 -5.88 7.64
C GLU A 227 -15.83 -6.84 6.52
N GLU A 228 -15.08 -7.91 6.80
CA GLU A 228 -14.73 -8.91 5.79
C GLU A 228 -15.94 -9.70 5.28
N GLU A 229 -16.95 -9.96 6.13
CA GLU A 229 -18.22 -10.53 5.67
C GLU A 229 -18.94 -9.62 4.67
N ASN A 230 -18.91 -8.30 4.89
CA ASN A 230 -19.49 -7.32 3.96
C ASN A 230 -18.67 -7.22 2.66
N ALA A 231 -17.34 -7.18 2.74
CA ALA A 231 -16.44 -7.14 1.58
C ALA A 231 -16.63 -8.37 0.68
N LYS A 232 -16.84 -9.55 1.27
CA LYS A 232 -17.19 -10.77 0.52
C LYS A 232 -18.48 -10.63 -0.26
N GLU A 233 -19.52 -10.06 0.35
CA GLU A 233 -20.81 -9.85 -0.31
C GLU A 233 -20.71 -8.82 -1.45
N GLN A 234 -19.91 -7.78 -1.28
CA GLN A 234 -19.58 -6.83 -2.34
C GLN A 234 -18.82 -7.51 -3.49
N CYS A 235 -17.80 -8.32 -3.20
CA CYS A 235 -17.06 -9.10 -4.20
C CYS A 235 -17.99 -10.04 -4.99
N ARG A 236 -18.88 -10.76 -4.30
CA ARG A 236 -19.88 -11.64 -4.93
C ARG A 236 -20.81 -10.84 -5.84
N SER A 237 -21.33 -9.73 -5.36
CA SER A 237 -22.22 -8.84 -6.12
C SER A 237 -21.55 -8.30 -7.39
N LEU A 238 -20.27 -7.94 -7.32
CA LEU A 238 -19.48 -7.51 -8.47
C LEU A 238 -19.20 -8.66 -9.44
N ALA A 239 -18.83 -9.83 -8.93
CA ALA A 239 -18.59 -11.02 -9.74
C ALA A 239 -19.82 -11.43 -10.56
N GLU A 240 -21.02 -11.29 -9.98
CA GLU A 240 -22.32 -11.55 -10.63
C GLU A 240 -22.72 -10.45 -11.61
N ALA A 241 -22.36 -9.19 -11.33
CA ALA A 241 -22.72 -8.05 -12.17
C ALA A 241 -21.78 -7.85 -13.36
N VAL A 242 -20.53 -8.33 -13.30
CA VAL A 242 -19.52 -8.11 -14.34
C VAL A 242 -19.60 -9.19 -15.43
N ASN A 243 -19.84 -8.76 -16.66
CA ASN A 243 -19.88 -9.63 -17.85
C ASN A 243 -18.47 -9.91 -18.41
N ASP A 244 -17.52 -10.24 -17.54
CA ASP A 244 -16.15 -10.60 -17.91
C ASP A 244 -15.62 -11.72 -17.01
N THR A 245 -15.22 -12.83 -17.63
CA THR A 245 -14.83 -14.06 -16.91
C THR A 245 -13.57 -13.88 -16.06
N GLU A 246 -12.59 -13.10 -16.52
CA GLU A 246 -11.33 -12.90 -15.78
C GLU A 246 -11.57 -12.05 -14.54
N LEU A 247 -12.37 -10.98 -14.67
CA LEU A 247 -12.74 -10.14 -13.52
C LEU A 247 -13.61 -10.90 -12.52
N SER A 248 -14.57 -11.69 -13.00
CA SER A 248 -15.40 -12.55 -12.15
C SER A 248 -14.53 -13.54 -11.35
N GLN A 249 -13.59 -14.24 -12.02
CA GLN A 249 -12.64 -15.14 -11.36
C GLN A 249 -11.71 -14.43 -10.38
N PHE A 250 -11.30 -13.20 -10.68
CA PHE A 250 -10.51 -12.39 -9.77
C PHE A 250 -11.29 -12.07 -8.48
N PHE A 251 -12.56 -11.68 -8.58
CA PHE A 251 -13.39 -11.43 -7.39
C PHE A 251 -13.69 -12.69 -6.58
N ASP A 252 -13.90 -13.84 -7.23
CA ASP A 252 -14.03 -15.13 -6.55
C ASP A 252 -12.75 -15.50 -5.79
N PHE A 253 -11.60 -15.24 -6.40
CA PHE A 253 -10.29 -15.48 -5.79
C PHE A 253 -10.08 -14.60 -4.55
N ILE A 254 -10.35 -13.28 -4.63
CA ILE A 254 -10.29 -12.37 -3.47
C ILE A 254 -11.27 -12.83 -2.38
N ASN A 255 -12.53 -13.14 -2.74
CA ASN A 255 -13.53 -13.62 -1.78
C ASN A 255 -13.05 -14.88 -1.02
N TYR A 256 -12.34 -15.77 -1.70
CA TYR A 256 -11.76 -16.95 -1.04
C TYR A 256 -10.70 -16.57 0.01
N GLN A 257 -9.83 -15.59 -0.29
CA GLN A 257 -8.83 -15.09 0.65
C GLN A 257 -9.47 -14.48 1.90
N GLU A 258 -10.56 -13.72 1.73
CA GLU A 258 -11.30 -13.13 2.86
C GLU A 258 -11.84 -14.17 3.85
N ASN A 259 -12.19 -15.39 3.38
CA ASN A 259 -12.56 -16.47 4.29
C ASN A 259 -11.41 -16.83 5.23
N TYR A 260 -10.18 -16.85 4.72
CA TYR A 260 -9.03 -17.18 5.54
C TYR A 260 -8.64 -16.03 6.47
N HIS A 261 -8.83 -14.77 6.05
CA HIS A 261 -8.63 -13.60 6.91
C HIS A 261 -9.52 -13.68 8.15
N ILE A 262 -10.81 -14.00 7.97
CA ILE A 262 -11.74 -14.23 9.08
C ILE A 262 -11.21 -15.32 10.03
N GLU A 263 -10.69 -16.43 9.51
CA GLU A 263 -10.12 -17.50 10.34
C GLU A 263 -8.83 -17.08 11.06
N LEU A 264 -8.02 -16.20 10.48
CA LEU A 264 -6.86 -15.60 11.15
C LEU A 264 -7.31 -14.66 12.27
N MET A 265 -8.28 -13.78 12.00
CA MET A 265 -8.82 -12.83 12.97
C MET A 265 -9.43 -13.54 14.18
N LYS A 266 -10.16 -14.64 13.99
CA LYS A 266 -10.71 -15.45 15.08
C LYS A 266 -9.65 -16.00 16.05
N LYS A 267 -8.39 -16.15 15.62
CA LYS A 267 -7.29 -16.60 16.50
C LYS A 267 -6.83 -15.51 17.48
N LEU A 268 -7.27 -14.27 17.31
CA LEU A 268 -6.94 -13.13 18.18
C LEU A 268 -7.92 -12.99 19.36
N LEU A 269 -9.02 -13.74 19.35
CA LEU A 269 -10.02 -13.87 20.41
C LEU A 269 -9.56 -14.93 21.43
#